data_AF-A0A524JA70-F1
#
_entry.id   AF-A0A524JA70-F1
#
_cell.length_a   1.000
_cell.length_b   1.000
_cell.length_c   1.000
_cell.angle_alpha   90.00
_cell.angle_beta   90.00
_cell.angle_gamma   90.00
#
_symmetry.space_group_name_H-M   'P 1'
#
loop_
_entity.id
_entity.type
_entity.pdbx_description
1 polymer ?
#
loop_
_entity_poly.entity_id
_entity_poly.type
_entity_poly.pdbx_seq_one_letter_code
_entity_poly.pdbx_strand_id
1 'polypeptide(L)'
;MPFSDLPGADVPSTKLPDVEAELKSALGLDIAKDFAWAGDLAVFVQGSSLFDLGGAIVIHTDDEQAASAALVKLRKAIQGERGIRVSTTPDGFQIQLAGAPVGADVALRDGKVVVAVAGVTVDDVLSPSEALADSDTFQSASGALGEGLEASLYLAFPPIVGLLESSGQTGDPSYQQVKPVLDALNYLVAGSGTDGDRAVGRLVLGLRDDGGSSSAAAAAITP
;
A
#
# COMPACT_ATOMS: atom_id res chain seq x y z
N MET A 1 -44.86 23.77 18.78
CA MET A 1 -44.68 23.92 17.33
C MET A 1 -43.62 22.92 16.89
N PRO A 2 -43.96 21.83 16.18
CA PRO A 2 -42.99 20.85 15.75
C PRO A 2 -42.41 21.21 14.36
N PHE A 3 -41.09 21.09 14.25
CA PHE A 3 -40.33 21.17 13.00
C PHE A 3 -40.65 19.94 12.15
N SER A 4 -41.48 20.10 11.13
CA SER A 4 -41.77 19.06 10.14
C SER A 4 -42.04 19.72 8.79
N ASP A 5 -41.02 20.33 8.20
CA ASP A 5 -41.04 20.65 6.76
C ASP A 5 -39.63 20.96 6.23
N LEU A 6 -38.85 19.91 5.91
CA LEU A 6 -37.76 20.03 4.95
C LEU A 6 -37.99 19.02 3.83
N PRO A 7 -38.17 19.47 2.58
CA PRO A 7 -38.37 18.60 1.43
C PRO A 7 -37.07 17.86 1.10
N GLY A 8 -37.23 16.56 0.78
CA GLY A 8 -36.14 15.69 0.38
C GLY A 8 -35.45 16.17 -0.90
N ALA A 9 -34.13 16.11 -0.88
CA ALA A 9 -33.31 16.00 -2.07
C ALA A 9 -32.40 14.79 -1.88
N ASP A 10 -32.81 13.73 -2.55
CA ASP A 10 -32.05 12.53 -2.91
C ASP A 10 -30.55 12.80 -2.98
N VAL A 11 -29.78 12.12 -2.13
CA VAL A 11 -28.35 11.96 -2.39
C VAL A 11 -28.28 10.96 -3.53
N PRO A 12 -27.80 11.32 -4.74
CA PRO A 12 -27.65 10.34 -5.80
C PRO A 12 -26.74 9.25 -5.25
N SER A 13 -27.32 8.06 -5.04
CA SER A 13 -26.57 6.86 -4.75
C SER A 13 -25.80 6.55 -6.01
N THR A 14 -24.61 7.14 -6.16
CA THR A 14 -23.61 6.72 -7.12
C THR A 14 -23.36 5.25 -6.79
N LYS A 15 -24.05 4.35 -7.50
CA LYS A 15 -23.76 2.94 -7.49
C LYS A 15 -22.28 2.84 -7.83
N LEU A 16 -21.47 2.49 -6.83
CA LEU A 16 -20.09 2.11 -7.07
C LEU A 16 -20.14 1.06 -8.18
N PRO A 17 -19.31 1.17 -9.23
CA PRO A 17 -19.25 0.16 -10.26
C PRO A 17 -19.06 -1.20 -9.60
N ASP A 18 -19.76 -2.21 -10.12
CA ASP A 18 -19.60 -3.58 -9.65
C ASP A 18 -18.28 -4.10 -10.19
N VAL A 19 -17.20 -3.71 -9.51
CA VAL A 19 -15.82 -4.05 -9.84
C VAL A 19 -15.66 -5.57 -9.98
N GLU A 20 -16.42 -6.34 -9.20
CA GLU A 20 -16.41 -7.80 -9.26
C GLU A 20 -17.02 -8.31 -10.56
N ALA A 21 -18.16 -7.76 -10.99
CA ALA A 21 -18.76 -8.09 -12.28
C ALA A 21 -17.88 -7.69 -13.48
N GLU A 22 -17.20 -6.54 -13.41
CA GLU A 22 -16.27 -6.10 -14.44
C GLU A 22 -15.02 -6.97 -14.52
N LEU A 23 -14.39 -7.33 -13.40
CA LEU A 23 -13.23 -8.22 -13.37
C LEU A 23 -13.59 -9.64 -13.83
N LYS A 24 -14.76 -10.15 -13.43
CA LYS A 24 -15.27 -11.44 -13.89
C LYS A 24 -15.54 -11.45 -15.39
N SER A 25 -16.07 -10.36 -15.93
CA SER A 25 -16.32 -10.23 -17.36
C SER A 25 -15.04 -10.03 -18.18
N ALA A 26 -14.04 -9.32 -17.65
CA ALA A 26 -12.81 -8.98 -18.37
C ALA A 26 -11.75 -10.09 -18.28
N LEU A 27 -11.58 -10.70 -17.10
CA LEU A 27 -10.48 -11.62 -16.80
C LEU A 27 -10.96 -13.05 -16.51
N GLY A 28 -12.27 -13.29 -16.41
CA GLY A 28 -12.83 -14.60 -16.06
C GLY A 28 -12.52 -15.03 -14.63
N LEU A 29 -12.07 -14.11 -13.78
CA LEU A 29 -11.71 -14.34 -12.38
C LEU A 29 -12.90 -14.01 -11.48
N ASP A 30 -13.25 -14.94 -10.60
CA ASP A 30 -14.26 -14.73 -9.57
C ASP A 30 -13.54 -14.38 -8.28
N ILE A 31 -13.49 -13.11 -7.88
CA ILE A 31 -12.60 -12.66 -6.79
C ILE A 31 -12.92 -13.37 -5.48
N ALA A 32 -14.20 -13.46 -5.11
CA ALA A 32 -14.62 -14.12 -3.88
C ALA A 32 -14.23 -15.60 -3.83
N LYS A 33 -14.27 -16.30 -4.97
CA LYS A 33 -13.92 -17.72 -5.04
C LYS A 33 -12.43 -17.96 -5.26
N ASP A 34 -11.82 -17.24 -6.19
CA ASP A 34 -10.46 -17.45 -6.68
C ASP A 34 -9.40 -16.80 -5.79
N PHE A 35 -9.78 -15.91 -4.86
CA PHE A 35 -8.93 -15.34 -3.83
C PHE A 35 -9.38 -15.68 -2.41
N ALA A 36 -10.23 -16.70 -2.23
CA ALA A 36 -10.62 -17.20 -0.91
C ALA A 36 -9.42 -17.72 -0.07
N TRP A 37 -8.31 -18.03 -0.72
CA TRP A 37 -7.04 -18.41 -0.09
C TRP A 37 -6.26 -17.21 0.47
N ALA A 38 -6.58 -15.99 0.04
CA ALA A 38 -5.88 -14.79 0.46
C ALA A 38 -6.22 -14.49 1.92
N GLY A 39 -5.20 -14.60 2.77
CA GLY A 39 -5.24 -14.14 4.14
C GLY A 39 -4.84 -12.67 4.21
N ASP A 40 -3.90 -12.37 5.12
CA ASP A 40 -3.43 -11.01 5.34
C ASP A 40 -2.75 -10.42 4.10
N LEU A 41 -3.11 -9.18 3.79
CA LEU A 41 -2.59 -8.43 2.65
C LEU A 41 -1.78 -7.24 3.16
N ALA A 42 -0.54 -7.12 2.68
CA ALA A 42 0.32 -5.97 2.87
C ALA A 42 0.68 -5.35 1.51
N VAL A 43 0.73 -4.02 1.46
CA VAL A 43 1.19 -3.26 0.29
C VAL A 43 2.24 -2.29 0.76
N PHE A 44 3.34 -2.18 0.04
CA PHE A 44 4.34 -1.17 0.30
C PHE A 44 4.91 -0.57 -0.98
N VAL A 45 5.44 0.64 -0.84
CA VAL A 45 6.19 1.37 -1.86
C VAL A 45 7.46 1.85 -1.19
N GLN A 46 8.59 1.70 -1.87
CA GLN A 46 9.89 2.17 -1.43
C GLN A 46 10.65 2.87 -2.54
N GLY A 47 11.68 3.62 -2.17
CA GLY A 47 12.49 4.42 -3.08
C GLY A 47 12.37 5.91 -2.78
N SER A 48 13.41 6.65 -3.18
CA SER A 48 13.54 8.09 -2.96
C SER A 48 13.82 8.85 -4.27
N SER A 49 13.78 8.16 -5.40
CA SER A 49 14.02 8.69 -6.72
C SER A 49 13.25 7.92 -7.79
N LEU A 50 13.17 8.45 -9.02
CA LEU A 50 12.54 7.72 -10.13
C LEU A 50 13.24 6.41 -10.51
N PHE A 51 14.51 6.24 -10.14
CA PHE A 51 15.31 5.08 -10.54
C PHE A 51 15.25 3.91 -9.56
N ASP A 52 15.00 4.18 -8.28
CA ASP A 52 14.88 3.19 -7.19
C ASP A 52 13.42 3.01 -6.72
N LEU A 53 12.47 3.74 -7.31
CA LEU A 53 11.05 3.59 -6.98
C LEU A 53 10.56 2.18 -7.36
N GLY A 54 10.02 1.49 -6.37
CA GLY A 54 9.36 0.21 -6.56
C GLY A 54 8.36 -0.06 -5.45
N GLY A 55 7.63 -1.14 -5.58
CA GLY A 55 6.64 -1.52 -4.58
C GLY A 55 6.20 -2.96 -4.76
N ALA A 56 5.59 -3.49 -3.73
CA ALA A 56 5.05 -4.84 -3.80
C ALA A 56 3.76 -5.00 -3.03
N ILE A 57 3.01 -6.00 -3.47
CA ILE A 57 1.86 -6.55 -2.76
C ILE A 57 2.29 -7.92 -2.23
N VAL A 58 2.03 -8.18 -0.96
CA VAL A 58 2.30 -9.45 -0.29
C VAL A 58 0.99 -9.97 0.28
N ILE A 59 0.62 -11.18 -0.09
CA ILE A 59 -0.60 -11.84 0.39
C ILE A 59 -0.16 -13.12 1.07
N HIS A 60 -0.48 -13.25 2.35
CA HIS A 60 -0.29 -14.50 3.09
C HIS A 60 -1.31 -15.55 2.63
N THR A 61 -0.91 -16.82 2.59
CA THR A 61 -1.80 -17.94 2.28
C THR A 61 -1.48 -19.15 3.14
N ASP A 62 -2.52 -19.74 3.72
CA ASP A 62 -2.43 -21.06 4.37
C ASP A 62 -2.74 -22.20 3.39
N ASP A 63 -3.19 -21.89 2.17
CA ASP A 63 -3.48 -22.84 1.10
C ASP A 63 -2.65 -22.51 -0.14
N GLU A 64 -1.41 -22.97 -0.16
CA GLU A 64 -0.48 -22.79 -1.28
C GLU A 64 -1.00 -23.45 -2.57
N GLN A 65 -1.77 -24.53 -2.46
CA GLN A 65 -2.31 -25.23 -3.63
C GLN A 65 -3.38 -24.39 -4.32
N ALA A 66 -4.30 -23.81 -3.55
CA ALA A 66 -5.30 -22.86 -4.05
C ALA A 66 -4.65 -21.59 -4.61
N ALA A 67 -3.66 -21.03 -3.89
CA ALA A 67 -2.91 -19.86 -4.36
C ALA A 67 -2.20 -20.13 -5.69
N SER A 68 -1.50 -21.26 -5.81
CA SER A 68 -0.83 -21.68 -7.06
C SER A 68 -1.83 -21.84 -8.21
N ALA A 69 -2.98 -22.46 -7.96
CA ALA A 69 -4.04 -22.60 -8.96
C ALA A 69 -4.59 -21.24 -9.42
N ALA A 70 -4.77 -20.29 -8.50
CA ALA A 70 -5.18 -18.92 -8.81
C ALA A 70 -4.13 -18.19 -9.65
N LEU A 71 -2.83 -18.32 -9.31
CA LEU A 71 -1.74 -17.74 -10.10
C LEU A 71 -1.68 -18.30 -11.53
N VAL A 72 -1.93 -19.61 -11.70
CA VAL A 72 -2.02 -20.21 -13.05
C VAL A 72 -3.18 -19.62 -13.85
N LYS A 73 -4.34 -19.39 -13.21
CA LYS A 73 -5.50 -18.74 -13.87
C LYS A 73 -5.18 -17.30 -14.23
N LEU A 74 -4.64 -16.53 -13.29
CA LEU A 74 -4.23 -15.15 -13.49
C LEU A 74 -3.26 -15.05 -14.67
N ARG A 75 -2.21 -15.87 -14.68
CA ARG A 75 -1.23 -15.94 -15.76
C ARG A 75 -1.89 -16.18 -17.12
N LYS A 76 -2.82 -17.14 -17.20
CA LYS A 76 -3.55 -17.44 -18.44
C LYS A 76 -4.43 -16.28 -18.90
N ALA A 77 -5.08 -15.59 -17.96
CA ALA A 77 -5.91 -14.43 -18.26
C ALA A 77 -5.08 -13.29 -18.88
N ILE A 78 -3.93 -12.96 -18.28
CA ILE A 78 -3.10 -11.85 -18.75
C ILE A 78 -2.23 -12.19 -19.97
N GLN A 79 -1.90 -13.46 -20.20
CA GLN A 79 -1.06 -13.87 -21.34
C GLN A 79 -1.75 -13.64 -22.69
N GLY A 80 -3.08 -13.57 -22.72
CA GLY A 80 -3.87 -13.28 -23.91
C GLY A 80 -3.93 -11.80 -24.28
N GLU A 81 -3.48 -10.90 -23.40
CA GLU A 81 -3.62 -9.46 -23.58
C GLU A 81 -2.59 -8.87 -24.54
N ARG A 82 -3.04 -7.94 -25.38
CA ARG A 82 -2.15 -7.26 -26.31
C ARG A 82 -1.21 -6.33 -25.56
N GLY A 83 0.08 -6.44 -25.85
CA GLY A 83 1.09 -5.59 -25.22
C GLY A 83 1.56 -6.10 -23.86
N ILE A 84 1.16 -7.31 -23.44
CA ILE A 84 1.70 -7.98 -22.27
C ILE A 84 2.52 -9.18 -22.73
N ARG A 85 3.73 -9.33 -22.19
CA ARG A 85 4.54 -10.54 -22.33
C ARG A 85 4.66 -11.20 -20.97
N VAL A 86 4.41 -12.50 -20.93
CA VAL A 86 4.45 -13.28 -19.69
C VAL A 86 5.47 -14.39 -19.85
N SER A 87 6.42 -14.47 -18.91
CA SER A 87 7.44 -15.52 -18.88
C SER A 87 7.31 -16.31 -17.59
N THR A 88 7.38 -17.64 -17.66
CA THR A 88 7.27 -18.49 -16.47
C THR A 88 8.60 -18.56 -15.72
N THR A 89 8.53 -18.56 -14.39
CA THR A 89 9.66 -18.81 -13.48
C THR A 89 9.37 -20.07 -12.65
N PRO A 90 10.35 -20.64 -11.94
CA PRO A 90 10.12 -21.79 -11.07
C PRO A 90 9.01 -21.56 -10.03
N ASP A 91 8.97 -20.35 -9.46
CA ASP A 91 8.08 -20.00 -8.35
C ASP A 91 6.87 -19.15 -8.79
N GLY A 92 6.72 -18.87 -10.10
CA GLY A 92 5.64 -18.04 -10.61
C GLY A 92 5.81 -17.57 -12.06
N PHE A 93 5.75 -16.26 -12.29
CA PHE A 93 5.89 -15.66 -13.61
C PHE A 93 6.26 -14.18 -13.57
N GLN A 94 6.86 -13.69 -14.65
CA GLN A 94 7.18 -12.28 -14.86
C GLN A 94 6.25 -11.69 -15.92
N ILE A 95 5.85 -10.45 -15.71
CA ILE A 95 5.01 -9.64 -16.58
C ILE A 95 5.85 -8.49 -17.12
N GLN A 96 5.95 -8.39 -18.44
CA GLN A 96 6.59 -7.28 -19.12
C GLN A 96 5.58 -6.56 -20.00
N LEU A 97 5.44 -5.25 -19.83
CA LEU A 97 4.58 -4.43 -20.67
C LEU A 97 5.36 -3.95 -21.90
N ALA A 98 4.77 -4.09 -23.08
CA ALA A 98 5.36 -3.64 -24.33
C ALA A 98 5.43 -2.11 -24.35
N GLY A 99 6.63 -1.56 -24.57
CA GLY A 99 6.84 -0.12 -24.61
C GLY A 99 7.03 0.54 -23.24
N ALA A 100 7.03 -0.22 -22.15
CA ALA A 100 7.37 0.27 -20.82
C ALA A 100 8.70 -0.36 -20.33
N PRO A 101 9.59 0.43 -19.69
CA PRO A 101 10.83 -0.10 -19.12
C PRO A 101 10.60 -0.88 -17.82
N VAL A 102 9.37 -0.88 -17.29
CA VAL A 102 8.99 -1.52 -16.03
C VAL A 102 8.18 -2.79 -16.27
N GLY A 103 8.39 -3.78 -15.40
CA GLY A 103 7.66 -5.03 -15.34
C GLY A 103 7.25 -5.37 -13.90
N ALA A 104 6.65 -6.54 -13.74
CA ALA A 104 6.28 -7.08 -12.45
C ALA A 104 6.67 -8.55 -12.33
N ASP A 105 7.15 -8.95 -11.17
CA ASP A 105 7.44 -10.33 -10.82
C ASP A 105 6.37 -10.85 -9.87
N VAL A 106 5.79 -12.00 -10.20
CA VAL A 106 4.78 -12.67 -9.38
C VAL A 106 5.33 -14.02 -8.95
N ALA A 107 5.30 -14.31 -7.65
CA ALA A 107 5.76 -15.57 -7.10
C ALA A 107 4.90 -16.04 -5.92
N LEU A 108 4.84 -17.35 -5.73
CA LEU A 108 4.37 -18.00 -4.50
C LEU A 108 5.58 -18.68 -3.83
N ARG A 109 5.95 -18.22 -2.64
CA ARG A 109 7.06 -18.79 -1.86
C ARG A 109 6.82 -18.56 -0.37
N ASP A 110 7.19 -19.54 0.46
CA ASP A 110 7.12 -19.48 1.92
C ASP A 110 5.74 -19.06 2.46
N GLY A 111 4.65 -19.63 1.90
CA GLY A 111 3.27 -19.26 2.27
C GLY A 111 2.85 -17.84 1.85
N LYS A 112 3.57 -17.19 0.92
CA LYS A 112 3.29 -15.82 0.46
C LYS A 112 3.19 -15.72 -1.05
N VAL A 113 2.14 -15.09 -1.53
CA VAL A 113 2.07 -14.57 -2.90
C VAL A 113 2.61 -13.15 -2.92
N VAL A 114 3.67 -12.93 -3.69
CA VAL A 114 4.32 -11.63 -3.86
C VAL A 114 4.12 -11.15 -5.29
N VAL A 115 3.69 -9.90 -5.43
CA VAL A 115 3.69 -9.16 -6.70
C VAL A 115 4.63 -7.98 -6.53
N ALA A 116 5.85 -8.10 -7.02
CA ALA A 116 6.90 -7.07 -6.97
C ALA A 116 6.90 -6.28 -8.28
N VAL A 117 7.03 -4.95 -8.20
CA VAL A 117 6.94 -4.05 -9.36
C VAL A 117 8.11 -3.07 -9.38
N ALA A 118 8.69 -2.86 -10.57
CA ALA A 118 9.77 -1.91 -10.81
C ALA A 118 11.02 -2.17 -9.93
N GLY A 119 11.52 -1.17 -9.18
CA GLY A 119 12.79 -1.22 -8.45
C GLY A 119 12.89 -2.22 -7.29
N VAL A 120 12.00 -3.21 -7.21
CA VAL A 120 12.01 -4.27 -6.20
C VAL A 120 11.81 -5.64 -6.84
N THR A 121 12.48 -6.65 -6.30
CA THR A 121 12.33 -8.05 -6.70
C THR A 121 11.60 -8.85 -5.64
N VAL A 122 11.09 -10.04 -6.00
CA VAL A 122 10.50 -10.99 -5.03
C VAL A 122 11.48 -11.33 -3.90
N ASP A 123 12.77 -11.48 -4.22
CA ASP A 123 13.79 -11.78 -3.23
C ASP A 123 13.99 -10.61 -2.25
N ASP A 124 13.98 -9.36 -2.73
CA ASP A 124 14.05 -8.18 -1.86
C ASP A 124 12.85 -8.09 -0.90
N VAL A 125 11.68 -8.58 -1.32
CA VAL A 125 10.47 -8.57 -0.48
C VAL A 125 10.51 -9.67 0.58
N LEU A 126 10.93 -10.87 0.20
CA LEU A 126 10.91 -12.04 1.09
C LEU A 126 12.13 -12.11 2.00
N SER A 127 13.24 -11.51 1.59
CA SER A 127 14.50 -11.48 2.31
C SER A 127 15.13 -10.08 2.19
N PRO A 128 14.48 -9.05 2.76
CA PRO A 128 15.00 -7.70 2.70
C PRO A 128 16.32 -7.60 3.46
N SER A 129 17.23 -6.75 2.97
CA SER A 129 18.47 -6.44 3.67
C SER A 129 18.23 -5.71 5.00
N GLU A 130 17.13 -4.97 5.10
CA GLU A 130 16.67 -4.25 6.29
C GLU A 130 15.14 -4.33 6.33
N ALA A 131 14.58 -4.88 7.40
CA ALA A 131 13.13 -4.93 7.55
C ALA A 131 12.59 -3.56 7.98
N LEU A 132 11.36 -3.22 7.59
CA LEU A 132 10.70 -1.98 8.03
C LEU A 132 10.67 -1.86 9.56
N ALA A 133 10.48 -2.99 10.26
CA ALA A 133 10.46 -3.05 11.72
C ALA A 133 11.80 -2.66 12.37
N ASP A 134 12.91 -2.76 11.63
CA ASP A 134 14.25 -2.41 12.09
C ASP A 134 14.58 -0.93 11.87
N SER A 135 13.76 -0.20 11.11
CA SER A 135 13.97 1.23 10.85
C SER A 135 13.71 2.08 12.09
N ASP A 136 14.68 2.91 12.49
CA ASP A 136 14.53 3.88 13.59
C ASP A 136 13.30 4.78 13.44
N THR A 137 12.97 5.19 12.22
CA THR A 137 11.83 6.07 11.95
C THR A 137 10.51 5.33 12.12
N PHE A 138 10.45 4.07 11.69
CA PHE A 138 9.27 3.23 11.91
C PHE A 138 9.09 2.90 13.39
N GLN A 139 10.16 2.56 14.10
CA GLN A 139 10.11 2.28 15.54
C GLN A 139 9.65 3.51 16.34
N SER A 140 10.15 4.70 15.99
CA SER A 140 9.70 5.96 16.58
C SER A 140 8.22 6.23 16.31
N ALA A 141 7.78 5.99 15.08
CA ALA A 141 6.39 6.17 14.68
C ALA A 141 5.45 5.21 15.42
N SER A 142 5.76 3.91 15.38
CA SER A 142 5.01 2.88 16.08
C SER A 142 4.99 3.11 17.59
N GLY A 143 6.11 3.54 18.19
CA GLY A 143 6.16 3.94 19.60
C GLY A 143 5.23 5.11 19.93
N ALA A 144 5.06 6.07 19.02
CA ALA A 144 4.16 7.20 19.22
C ALA A 144 2.67 6.81 19.16
N LEU A 145 2.32 5.67 18.57
CA LEU A 145 0.97 5.11 18.68
C LEU A 145 0.63 4.75 20.13
N GLY A 146 1.61 4.42 20.97
CA GLY A 146 1.41 3.98 22.34
C GLY A 146 1.22 2.47 22.48
N GLU A 147 1.20 1.97 23.72
CA GLU A 147 1.13 0.55 24.00
C GLU A 147 -0.19 -0.08 23.52
N GLY A 148 -0.11 -1.32 23.03
CA GLY A 148 -1.28 -2.11 22.62
C GLY A 148 -1.91 -1.73 21.27
N LEU A 149 -1.30 -0.78 20.54
CA LEU A 149 -1.73 -0.34 19.21
C LEU A 149 -0.74 -0.84 18.15
N GLU A 150 -1.25 -1.53 17.13
CA GLU A 150 -0.44 -2.02 16.02
C GLU A 150 -0.56 -1.07 14.83
N ALA A 151 0.58 -0.75 14.19
CA ALA A 151 0.61 0.09 13.01
C ALA A 151 -0.03 -0.63 11.81
N SER A 152 -1.06 -0.03 11.22
CA SER A 152 -1.71 -0.51 10.00
C SER A 152 -1.39 0.36 8.79
N LEU A 153 -0.89 1.58 9.03
CA LEU A 153 -0.43 2.51 8.01
C LEU A 153 0.84 3.20 8.50
N TYR A 154 1.84 3.27 7.63
CA TYR A 154 3.05 4.06 7.85
C TYR A 154 3.45 4.80 6.57
N LEU A 155 3.84 6.06 6.71
CA LEU A 155 4.32 6.90 5.63
C LEU A 155 5.52 7.72 6.12
N ALA A 156 6.67 7.57 5.47
CA ALA A 156 7.83 8.42 5.69
C ALA A 156 7.80 9.59 4.70
N PHE A 157 7.89 10.83 5.20
CA PHE A 157 7.91 12.02 4.35
C PHE A 157 9.26 12.29 3.65
N PRO A 158 10.43 12.06 4.27
CA PRO A 158 11.72 12.37 3.62
C PRO A 158 11.94 11.67 2.26
N PRO A 159 11.62 10.37 2.09
CA PRO A 159 11.72 9.72 0.77
C PRO A 159 10.78 10.32 -0.26
N ILE A 160 9.59 10.80 0.13
CA ILE A 160 8.62 11.44 -0.77
C ILE A 160 9.17 12.77 -1.27
N VAL A 161 9.75 13.57 -0.37
CA VAL A 161 10.41 14.83 -0.75
C VAL A 161 11.55 14.56 -1.73
N GLY A 162 12.42 13.59 -1.42
CA GLY A 162 13.50 13.16 -2.33
C GLY A 162 12.98 12.74 -3.70
N LEU A 163 11.88 11.99 -3.74
CA LEU A 163 11.27 11.53 -4.99
C LEU A 163 10.78 12.73 -5.82
N LEU A 164 10.06 13.67 -5.20
CA LEU A 164 9.58 14.88 -5.86
C LEU A 164 10.73 15.72 -6.41
N GLU A 165 11.80 15.90 -5.63
CA GLU A 165 12.98 16.65 -6.06
C GLU A 165 13.69 15.95 -7.23
N SER A 166 13.83 14.61 -7.19
CA SER A 166 14.44 13.81 -8.26
C SER A 166 13.64 13.87 -9.57
N SER A 167 12.32 14.04 -9.48
CA SER A 167 11.43 14.10 -10.64
C SER A 167 11.44 15.45 -11.36
N GLY A 168 12.20 16.43 -10.86
CA GLY A 168 12.32 17.77 -11.45
C GLY A 168 11.23 18.76 -11.03
N GLN A 169 10.44 18.43 -9.99
CA GLN A 169 9.35 19.28 -9.50
C GLN A 169 9.81 20.51 -8.72
N THR A 170 11.11 20.70 -8.54
CA THR A 170 11.70 21.84 -7.81
C THR A 170 11.37 23.21 -8.42
N GLY A 171 11.01 23.24 -9.71
CA GLY A 171 10.58 24.45 -10.42
C GLY A 171 9.08 24.74 -10.35
N ASP A 172 8.25 23.84 -9.81
CA ASP A 172 6.80 24.01 -9.75
C ASP A 172 6.41 25.01 -8.62
N PRO A 173 5.66 26.09 -8.92
CA PRO A 173 5.24 27.06 -7.91
C PRO A 173 4.40 26.47 -6.76
N SER A 174 3.64 25.42 -7.03
CA SER A 174 2.81 24.72 -6.04
C SER A 174 3.68 23.87 -5.12
N TYR A 175 4.70 23.20 -5.68
CA TYR A 175 5.69 22.46 -4.90
C TYR A 175 6.46 23.40 -3.96
N GLN A 176 6.91 24.55 -4.45
CA GLN A 176 7.62 25.54 -3.64
C GLN A 176 6.78 26.08 -2.47
N GLN A 177 5.46 26.16 -2.61
CA GLN A 177 4.55 26.58 -1.53
C GLN A 177 4.41 25.52 -0.43
N VAL A 178 4.37 24.23 -0.80
CA VAL A 178 4.17 23.13 0.16
C VAL A 178 5.48 22.56 0.69
N LYS A 179 6.61 22.81 0.03
CA LYS A 179 7.92 22.30 0.43
C LYS A 179 8.27 22.59 1.89
N PRO A 180 8.08 23.81 2.43
CA PRO A 180 8.39 24.07 3.84
C PRO A 180 7.55 23.23 4.81
N VAL A 181 6.30 22.91 4.42
CA VAL A 181 5.44 22.03 5.20
C VAL A 181 5.97 20.60 5.12
N LEU A 182 6.22 20.09 3.92
CA LEU A 182 6.74 18.73 3.72
C LEU A 182 8.09 18.51 4.40
N ASP A 183 8.97 19.51 4.36
CA ASP A 183 10.28 19.50 5.02
C ASP A 183 10.18 19.49 6.56
N ALA A 184 9.05 19.90 7.13
CA ALA A 184 8.79 19.84 8.56
C ALA A 184 8.19 18.49 9.00
N LEU A 185 7.72 17.65 8.07
CA LEU A 185 7.11 16.36 8.39
C LEU A 185 8.15 15.24 8.41
N ASN A 186 8.07 14.36 9.40
CA ASN A 186 8.92 13.19 9.51
C ASN A 186 8.19 11.93 9.06
N TYR A 187 7.08 11.62 9.73
CA TYR A 187 6.26 10.44 9.42
C TYR A 187 4.78 10.71 9.70
N LEU A 188 3.93 9.93 9.06
CA LEU A 188 2.54 9.73 9.44
C LEU A 188 2.37 8.24 9.75
N VAL A 189 1.73 7.94 10.87
CA VAL A 189 1.40 6.57 11.26
C VAL A 189 -0.02 6.51 11.77
N ALA A 190 -0.73 5.45 11.40
CA ALA A 190 -2.02 5.13 11.98
C ALA A 190 -2.03 3.66 12.41
N GLY A 191 -2.73 3.40 13.50
CA GLY A 191 -2.83 2.08 14.07
C GLY A 191 -4.06 1.94 14.96
N SER A 192 -4.40 0.70 15.23
CA SER A 192 -5.53 0.36 16.08
C SER A 192 -5.23 -0.84 16.94
N GLY A 193 -6.08 -1.05 17.93
CA GLY A 193 -5.88 -2.03 18.97
C GLY A 193 -7.04 -2.01 19.95
N THR A 194 -6.85 -2.68 21.07
CA THR A 194 -7.87 -2.76 22.13
C THR A 194 -7.29 -2.30 23.45
N ASP A 195 -8.05 -1.48 24.17
CA ASP A 195 -7.79 -1.10 25.55
C ASP A 195 -8.96 -1.59 26.41
N GLY A 196 -8.75 -2.74 27.05
CA GLY A 196 -9.83 -3.53 27.64
C GLY A 196 -10.89 -3.93 26.59
N ASP A 197 -12.14 -3.53 26.80
CA ASP A 197 -13.26 -3.82 25.90
C ASP A 197 -13.45 -2.76 24.79
N ARG A 198 -12.56 -1.77 24.69
CA ARG A 198 -12.71 -0.66 23.74
C ARG A 198 -11.74 -0.81 22.58
N ALA A 199 -12.28 -0.73 21.36
CA ALA A 199 -11.46 -0.49 20.19
C ALA A 199 -10.92 0.94 20.24
N VAL A 200 -9.61 1.08 20.11
CA VAL A 200 -8.93 2.37 20.07
C VAL A 200 -8.18 2.47 18.74
N GLY A 201 -8.30 3.63 18.10
CA GLY A 201 -7.51 4.01 16.93
C GLY A 201 -6.72 5.26 17.23
N ARG A 202 -5.52 5.36 16.69
CA ARG A 202 -4.68 6.56 16.79
C ARG A 202 -4.06 6.90 15.45
N LEU A 203 -4.00 8.19 15.16
CA LEU A 203 -3.25 8.76 14.05
C LEU A 203 -2.25 9.77 14.62
N VAL A 204 -0.99 9.63 14.21
CA VAL A 204 0.11 10.45 14.68
C VAL A 204 0.86 11.02 13.50
N LEU A 205 1.02 12.34 13.50
CA LEU A 205 1.89 13.07 12.58
C LEU A 205 3.15 13.50 13.34
N GLY A 206 4.28 12.90 12.97
CA GLY A 206 5.59 13.25 13.51
C GLY A 206 6.19 14.43 12.75
N LEU A 207 6.66 15.43 13.49
CA LEU A 207 7.40 16.57 12.94
C LEU A 207 8.92 16.31 13.04
N ARG A 208 9.69 16.95 12.16
CA ARG A 208 11.14 16.99 12.25
C ARG A 208 11.53 18.07 13.24
N ASP A 209 12.38 17.73 14.21
CA ASP A 209 12.89 18.72 15.15
C ASP A 209 14.03 19.52 14.50
N ASP A 210 13.88 20.84 14.39
CA ASP A 210 14.96 21.77 14.03
C ASP A 210 15.98 21.93 15.18
N GLY A 211 15.72 21.30 16.33
CA GLY A 211 16.56 21.36 17.53
C GLY A 211 15.73 21.25 18.81
N GLY A 212 15.65 20.03 19.36
CA GLY A 212 15.41 19.78 20.78
C GLY A 212 13.97 19.88 21.28
N SER A 213 13.11 18.92 20.90
CA SER A 213 12.14 18.21 21.76
C SER A 213 11.02 17.67 20.87
N SER A 214 11.05 16.36 20.61
CA SER A 214 10.08 15.68 19.75
C SER A 214 8.67 15.89 20.29
N SER A 215 7.88 16.69 19.58
CA SER A 215 6.45 16.89 19.86
C SER A 215 5.64 16.18 18.79
N ALA A 216 5.16 14.97 19.09
CA ALA A 216 4.20 14.25 18.27
C ALA A 216 2.79 14.78 18.55
N ALA A 217 2.10 15.29 17.53
CA ALA A 217 0.68 15.62 17.66
C ALA A 217 -0.15 14.35 17.40
N ALA A 218 -0.72 13.77 18.46
CA ALA A 218 -1.65 12.66 18.36
C ALA A 218 -3.10 13.18 18.33
N ALA A 219 -3.84 12.87 17.27
CA ALA A 219 -5.29 13.07 17.22
C ALA A 219 -5.98 11.75 17.60
N ALA A 220 -6.73 11.76 18.71
CA ALA A 220 -7.60 10.66 19.07
C ALA A 220 -9.00 10.91 18.49
N ILE A 221 -9.44 10.04 17.57
CA ILE A 221 -10.83 10.00 17.12
C ILE A 221 -11.52 8.94 17.97
N THR A 222 -12.12 9.35 19.09
CA THR A 222 -13.03 8.49 19.84
C THR A 222 -14.45 8.57 19.23
N PRO A 223 -15.15 7.43 19.05
CA PRO A 223 -16.54 7.42 18.63
C PRO A 223 -17.49 8.03 19.67
#